data_AF-S7I0I3-F1
#
_entry.id   AF-S7I0I3-F1
#
_cell.length_a   1.000
_cell.length_b   1.000
_cell.length_c   1.000
_cell.angle_alpha   90.00
_cell.angle_beta   90.00
_cell.angle_gamma   90.00
#
_symmetry.space_group_name_H-M   'P 1'
#
loop_
_entity.id
_entity.type
_entity.pdbx_description
1 polymer ?
#
loop_
_entity_poly.entity_id
_entity_poly.type
_entity_poly.pdbx_seq_one_letter_code
_entity_poly.pdbx_strand_id
1 'polypeptide(L)'
;MKTKRKAEDFKVDQKVSWTSQARGAVTKKSGKVVAIKPVGISSSAYAKAYFPNHAKMFDGHLDSRKVTLLVEVPNGNAKPKLYLPYPSTLKDED
;
A
#
# COMPACT_ATOMS: atom_id res chain seq x y z
N MET A 1 -9.13 9.73 21.39
CA MET A 1 -7.83 9.17 20.94
C MET A 1 -8.12 8.33 19.70
N LYS A 2 -7.77 8.79 18.48
CA LYS A 2 -8.06 8.00 17.25
C LYS A 2 -7.06 6.86 17.17
N THR A 3 -7.51 5.63 17.38
CA THR A 3 -6.71 4.42 17.23
C THR A 3 -6.17 4.38 15.81
N LYS A 4 -4.84 4.46 15.65
CA LYS A 4 -4.21 4.34 14.33
C LYS A 4 -4.40 2.90 13.87
N ARG A 5 -5.11 2.69 12.76
CA ARG A 5 -5.23 1.37 12.13
C ARG A 5 -3.86 0.79 11.83
N LYS A 6 -3.70 -0.51 12.04
CA LYS A 6 -2.51 -1.31 11.75
C LYS A 6 -2.72 -2.12 10.47
N ALA A 7 -1.63 -2.65 9.92
CA ALA A 7 -1.72 -3.48 8.72
C ALA A 7 -2.52 -4.78 8.96
N GLU A 8 -2.52 -5.29 10.18
CA GLU A 8 -3.27 -6.50 10.58
C GLU A 8 -4.79 -6.29 10.62
N ASP A 9 -5.26 -5.04 10.64
CA ASP A 9 -6.69 -4.72 10.65
C ASP A 9 -7.34 -4.86 9.26
N PHE A 10 -6.54 -5.09 8.22
CA PHE A 10 -6.98 -5.19 6.83
C PHE A 10 -6.96 -6.65 6.34
N LYS A 11 -7.77 -6.94 5.32
CA LYS A 11 -7.82 -8.25 4.66
C LYS A 11 -7.32 -8.14 3.23
N VAL A 12 -6.73 -9.21 2.72
CA VAL A 12 -6.47 -9.35 1.28
C VAL A 12 -7.82 -9.28 0.54
N ASP A 13 -7.80 -8.68 -0.64
CA ASP A 13 -8.95 -8.33 -1.47
C ASP A 13 -9.88 -7.21 -0.95
N GLN A 14 -9.60 -6.65 0.23
CA GLN A 14 -10.33 -5.49 0.74
C GLN A 14 -10.07 -4.25 -0.13
N LYS A 15 -11.13 -3.54 -0.50
CA LYS A 15 -11.02 -2.23 -1.16
C LYS A 15 -10.74 -1.16 -0.12
N VAL A 16 -9.76 -0.32 -0.41
CA VAL A 16 -9.32 0.76 0.47
C VAL A 16 -9.04 2.02 -0.33
N SER A 17 -9.27 3.16 0.30
CA SER A 17 -8.91 4.47 -0.24
C SER A 17 -8.04 5.27 0.71
N TRP A 18 -7.17 6.12 0.15
CA TRP A 18 -6.30 7.02 0.91
C TRP A 18 -5.99 8.28 0.11
N THR A 19 -5.45 9.29 0.78
CA THR A 19 -4.92 10.49 0.13
C THR A 19 -3.39 10.42 0.13
N SER A 20 -2.79 10.70 -1.02
CA SER A 20 -1.33 10.84 -1.15
C SER A 20 -1.00 12.25 -1.60
N GLN A 21 0.02 12.86 -0.99
CA GLN A 21 0.54 14.15 -1.45
C GLN A 21 1.83 13.92 -2.25
N ALA A 22 1.88 14.46 -3.47
CA ALA A 22 3.10 14.46 -4.28
C ALA A 22 3.23 15.81 -4.99
N ARG A 23 4.41 16.44 -4.90
CA ARG A 23 4.71 17.74 -5.55
C ARG A 23 3.66 18.83 -5.26
N GLY A 24 3.16 18.91 -4.03
CA GLY A 24 2.17 19.91 -3.60
C GLY A 24 0.71 19.58 -3.97
N ALA A 25 0.46 18.54 -4.78
CA ALA A 25 -0.89 18.08 -5.08
C ALA A 25 -1.31 16.96 -4.13
N VAL A 26 -2.53 17.05 -3.60
CA VAL A 26 -3.17 15.98 -2.83
C VAL A 26 -4.10 15.22 -3.76
N THR A 27 -3.88 13.92 -3.90
CA THR A 27 -4.69 13.05 -4.76
C THR A 27 -5.35 11.97 -3.93
N LYS A 28 -6.65 11.76 -4.13
CA LYS A 28 -7.35 10.58 -3.61
C LYS A 28 -7.01 9.39 -4.50
N LYS A 29 -6.62 8.28 -3.88
CA LYS A 29 -6.35 7.00 -4.53
C LYS A 29 -7.26 5.94 -3.90
N SER A 30 -7.70 5.00 -4.72
CA SER A 30 -8.38 3.79 -4.29
C SER A 30 -7.72 2.59 -4.92
N GLY A 31 -7.80 1.45 -4.23
CA GLY A 31 -7.23 0.21 -4.70
C GLY A 31 -7.65 -0.95 -3.83
N LYS A 32 -7.06 -2.10 -4.11
CA LYS A 32 -7.34 -3.35 -3.42
C LYS A 32 -6.11 -3.82 -2.66
N VAL A 33 -6.27 -4.23 -1.40
CA VAL A 33 -5.19 -4.85 -0.63
C VAL A 33 -4.84 -6.18 -1.30
N VAL A 34 -3.60 -6.34 -1.73
CA VAL A 34 -3.13 -7.56 -2.42
C VAL A 34 -2.21 -8.41 -1.54
N ALA A 35 -1.62 -7.82 -0.50
CA ALA A 35 -0.81 -8.57 0.46
C ALA A 35 -0.65 -7.82 1.78
N ILE A 36 -0.43 -8.58 2.84
CA ILE A 36 0.04 -8.11 4.13
C ILE A 36 1.47 -8.63 4.28
N LYS A 37 2.45 -7.73 4.23
CA LYS A 37 3.87 -8.06 4.29
C LYS A 37 4.29 -8.23 5.75
N PRO A 38 4.87 -9.38 6.13
CA PRO A 38 5.42 -9.57 7.47
C PRO A 38 6.71 -8.77 7.69
N VAL A 39 7.17 -8.74 8.95
CA VAL A 39 8.50 -8.23 9.30
C VAL A 39 9.61 -9.16 8.75
N GLY A 40 10.83 -8.64 8.65
CA GLY A 40 12.00 -9.42 8.22
C GLY A 40 12.26 -9.44 6.71
N ILE A 41 11.36 -8.88 5.90
CA ILE A 41 11.56 -8.72 4.45
C ILE A 41 11.35 -7.27 4.02
N SER A 42 12.25 -6.78 3.16
CA SER A 42 12.09 -5.44 2.58
C SER A 42 10.91 -5.44 1.62
N SER A 43 10.21 -4.31 1.53
CA SER A 43 9.03 -4.20 0.67
C SER A 43 9.38 -4.44 -0.81
N SER A 44 10.58 -4.03 -1.24
CA SER A 44 11.10 -4.30 -2.58
C SER A 44 11.35 -5.78 -2.84
N ALA A 45 11.98 -6.50 -1.89
CA ALA A 45 12.24 -7.94 -2.04
C ALA A 45 10.94 -8.74 -2.07
N TYR A 46 9.99 -8.39 -1.20
CA TYR A 46 8.67 -9.00 -1.18
C TYR A 46 7.94 -8.75 -2.51
N ALA A 47 7.89 -7.52 -3.00
CA ALA A 47 7.22 -7.22 -4.26
C ALA A 47 7.89 -7.90 -5.46
N LYS A 48 9.22 -7.98 -5.51
CA LYS A 48 9.91 -8.70 -6.59
C LYS A 48 9.56 -10.20 -6.61
N ALA A 49 9.38 -10.81 -5.44
CA ALA A 49 9.05 -12.23 -5.31
C ALA A 49 7.58 -12.53 -5.67
N TYR A 50 6.64 -11.73 -5.16
CA TYR A 50 5.21 -12.02 -5.27
C TYR A 50 4.49 -11.22 -6.38
N PHE A 51 5.10 -10.14 -6.85
CA PHE A 51 4.53 -9.22 -7.84
C PHE A 51 5.56 -8.87 -8.92
N PRO A 52 6.10 -9.84 -9.69
CA PRO A 52 7.19 -9.63 -10.64
C PRO A 52 6.86 -8.62 -11.75
N ASN A 53 5.57 -8.45 -12.06
CA ASN A 53 5.08 -7.48 -13.04
C ASN A 53 5.01 -6.03 -12.51
N HIS A 54 5.26 -5.81 -11.21
CA HIS A 54 5.23 -4.50 -10.54
C HIS A 54 6.66 -4.02 -10.21
N ALA A 55 7.54 -4.01 -11.22
CA ALA A 55 8.98 -3.71 -11.08
C ALA A 55 9.28 -2.27 -10.58
N LYS A 56 8.34 -1.34 -10.77
CA LYS A 56 8.37 -0.03 -10.13
C LYS A 56 7.34 -0.11 -9.00
N MET A 57 7.66 0.33 -7.79
CA MET A 57 6.71 0.50 -6.66
C MET A 57 6.75 1.96 -6.23
N PHE A 58 5.60 2.54 -5.85
CA PHE A 58 5.60 3.92 -5.37
C PHE A 58 5.73 3.93 -3.85
N ASP A 59 6.69 4.75 -3.46
CA ASP A 59 7.16 5.21 -2.17
C ASP A 59 6.19 5.08 -0.97
N GLY A 60 6.78 4.74 0.18
CA GLY A 60 6.09 4.77 1.47
C GLY A 60 6.90 4.18 2.63
N HIS A 61 7.39 2.95 2.50
CA HIS A 61 8.22 2.32 3.53
C HIS A 61 9.02 1.13 2.98
N LEU A 62 10.34 1.30 2.88
CA LEU A 62 11.28 0.20 2.66
C LEU A 62 11.62 -0.55 3.95
N ASP A 63 11.04 -0.13 5.09
CA ASP A 63 11.36 -0.67 6.41
C ASP A 63 10.92 -2.13 6.52
N SER A 64 11.90 -3.01 6.72
CA SER A 64 11.70 -4.44 6.98
C SER A 64 11.25 -4.72 8.42
N ARG A 65 11.31 -3.75 9.33
CA ARG A 65 11.02 -3.93 10.76
C ARG A 65 9.53 -3.78 11.12
N LYS A 66 8.67 -3.48 10.14
CA LYS A 66 7.23 -3.27 10.37
C LYS A 66 6.39 -4.12 9.44
N VAL A 67 5.29 -4.63 9.98
CA VAL A 67 4.20 -5.18 9.17
C VAL A 67 3.62 -4.03 8.35
N THR A 68 3.50 -4.23 7.04
CA THR A 68 2.89 -3.26 6.13
C THR A 68 1.95 -3.98 5.19
N LEU A 69 1.17 -3.25 4.42
CA LEU A 69 0.25 -3.82 3.44
C LEU A 69 0.51 -3.21 2.07
N LEU A 70 0.27 -4.01 1.05
CA LEU A 70 0.43 -3.63 -0.33
C LEU A 70 -0.94 -3.44 -0.95
N VAL A 71 -1.12 -2.33 -1.64
CA VAL A 71 -2.36 -1.99 -2.32
C VAL A 71 -2.11 -1.86 -3.81
N GLU A 72 -2.88 -2.59 -4.61
CA GLU A 72 -2.89 -2.49 -6.06
C GLU A 72 -3.97 -1.52 -6.51
N VAL A 73 -3.59 -0.54 -7.34
CA VAL A 73 -4.51 0.43 -7.93
C VAL A 73 -4.91 -0.04 -9.34
N PRO A 74 -6.20 -0.30 -9.61
CA PRO A 74 -6.64 -0.98 -10.84
C PRO A 74 -6.52 -0.11 -12.09
N ASN A 75 -6.61 1.22 -11.98
CA ASN A 75 -6.69 2.11 -13.13
C ASN A 75 -5.85 3.39 -12.99
N GLY A 76 -5.12 3.70 -14.08
CA GLY A 76 -4.41 4.97 -14.27
C GLY A 76 -3.12 4.84 -15.08
N ASN A 77 -2.68 5.94 -15.70
CA ASN A 77 -1.32 6.11 -16.25
C ASN A 77 -0.22 6.06 -15.15
N ALA A 78 -0.62 5.89 -13.89
CA ALA A 78 0.27 5.76 -12.75
C ALA A 78 1.06 4.44 -12.84
N LYS A 79 2.24 4.52 -13.44
CA LYS A 79 3.31 3.55 -13.20
C LYS A 79 4.08 4.06 -11.98
N PRO A 80 3.94 3.43 -10.81
CA PRO A 80 3.54 2.04 -10.59
C PRO A 80 2.15 1.81 -9.99
N LYS A 81 1.61 0.61 -10.22
CA LYS A 81 0.30 0.16 -9.74
C LYS A 81 0.29 -0.35 -8.30
N LEU A 82 1.48 -0.63 -7.73
CA LEU A 82 1.65 -1.17 -6.39
C LEU A 82 2.12 -0.08 -5.41
N TYR A 83 1.34 0.13 -4.36
CA TYR A 83 1.55 1.17 -3.35
C TYR A 83 1.70 0.58 -1.95
N LEU A 84 2.45 1.28 -1.09
CA LEU A 84 2.66 0.97 0.33
C LEU A 84 2.09 2.10 1.22
N PRO A 85 0.76 2.30 1.26
CA PRO A 85 0.18 3.34 2.09
C PRO A 85 0.37 3.05 3.58
N TYR A 86 0.44 4.09 4.39
CA TYR A 86 0.40 3.93 5.84
C TYR A 86 -0.96 3.36 6.26
N PRO A 87 -1.02 2.25 7.01
CA PRO A 87 -2.30 1.65 7.41
C PRO A 87 -3.23 2.63 8.14
N SER A 88 -2.65 3.58 8.90
CA SER A 88 -3.39 4.64 9.59
C SER A 88 -4.06 5.68 8.68
N THR A 89 -3.73 5.70 7.39
CA THR A 89 -4.28 6.63 6.38
C THR A 89 -5.36 6.00 5.51
N LEU A 90 -5.51 4.68 5.59
CA LEU A 90 -6.47 3.93 4.80
C LEU A 90 -7.87 4.06 5.40
N LYS A 91 -8.84 4.14 4.50
CA LYS A 91 -10.27 4.08 4.78
C LYS A 91 -10.88 2.94 3.99
N ASP A 92 -11.91 2.33 4.56
CA ASP A 92 -12.72 1.33 3.85
C ASP A 92 -13.43 2.01 2.68
N GLU A 93 -13.54 1.28 1.57
CA GLU A 93 -14.38 1.68 0.44
C GLU A 93 -15.57 0.73 0.41
N ASP A 94 -16.79 1.28 0.48
CA ASP A 94 -18.05 0.53 0.44
C ASP A 94 -18.22 -0.28 -0.87
#